data_AF-A0A7S4T852-F1
#
_entry.id   AF-A0A7S4T852-F1
#
_cell.length_a   1.000
_cell.length_b   1.000
_cell.length_c   1.000
_cell.angle_alpha   90.00
_cell.angle_beta   90.00
_cell.angle_gamma   90.00
#
_symmetry.space_group_name_H-M   'P 1'
#
loop_
_entity.id
_entity.type
_entity.pdbx_description
1 polymer ?
#
loop_
_entity_poly.entity_id
_entity_poly.type
_entity_poly.pdbx_seq_one_letter_code
_entity_poly.pdbx_strand_id
1 'polypeptide(L)'
;MLEELDFQKEAQNLEEFRRFLIENQLQNEATAPLVYGEYTTKKVLTMERLRGVSLLDKESIAKITNDPEKAIVTALNVWTTSVMTMPWFHADVHAGNLLVLNDGRVGFIDFGIVGRVGEKTFKAVNELSVALAVGDYEGMALALSNMGATDEEVDVKSFGEDIKKVITKLGQVQPDLDAIGMSDGTVQGSLNFDEEEITNVLLEMVEVTENNGLKV
;
A
#
# COMPACT_ATOMS: atom_id res chain seq x y z
N MET A 1 -12.39 -3.29 15.97
CA MET A 1 -12.94 -4.04 17.11
C MET A 1 -14.37 -4.58 16.92
N LEU A 2 -15.44 -3.77 16.73
CA LEU A 2 -16.78 -4.35 16.49
C LEU A 2 -16.93 -5.00 15.11
N GLU A 3 -16.20 -4.54 14.10
CA GLU A 3 -16.21 -5.15 12.77
C GLU A 3 -15.48 -6.50 12.70
N GLU A 4 -14.50 -6.73 13.58
CA GLU A 4 -13.77 -8.01 13.71
C GLU A 4 -14.63 -9.15 14.29
N LEU A 5 -15.84 -8.86 14.77
CA LEU A 5 -16.74 -9.85 15.36
C LEU A 5 -17.80 -10.39 14.40
N ASP A 6 -17.74 -10.01 13.11
CA ASP A 6 -18.64 -10.53 12.08
C ASP A 6 -17.89 -11.34 11.03
N PHE A 7 -17.75 -12.65 11.30
CA PHE A 7 -17.08 -13.57 10.38
C PHE A 7 -17.80 -13.74 9.04
N GLN A 8 -19.03 -13.23 8.87
CA GLN A 8 -19.65 -13.18 7.54
C GLN A 8 -18.99 -12.11 6.67
N LYS A 9 -18.49 -11.02 7.26
CA LYS A 9 -17.71 -10.01 6.54
C LYS A 9 -16.36 -10.58 6.12
N GLU A 10 -15.66 -11.27 7.01
CA GLU A 10 -14.39 -11.92 6.69
C GLU A 10 -14.56 -12.97 5.58
N ALA A 11 -15.62 -13.79 5.63
CA ALA A 11 -15.98 -14.70 4.55
C ALA A 11 -16.16 -13.99 3.19
N GLN A 12 -16.81 -12.82 3.17
CA GLN A 12 -16.97 -12.03 1.95
C GLN A 12 -15.62 -11.50 1.45
N ASN A 13 -14.76 -11.02 2.34
CA ASN A 13 -13.42 -10.55 1.98
C ASN A 13 -12.56 -11.68 1.38
N LEU A 14 -12.63 -12.89 1.95
CA LEU A 14 -11.97 -14.09 1.41
C LEU A 14 -12.42 -14.39 -0.03
N GLU A 15 -13.73 -14.38 -0.29
CA GLU A 15 -14.27 -14.63 -1.62
C GLU A 15 -13.94 -13.51 -2.63
N GLU A 16 -13.95 -12.26 -2.19
CA GLU A 16 -13.49 -11.11 -2.99
C GLU A 16 -12.02 -11.26 -3.38
N PHE A 17 -11.15 -11.63 -2.43
CA PHE A 17 -9.73 -11.84 -2.70
C PHE A 17 -9.48 -13.01 -3.66
N ARG A 18 -10.22 -14.12 -3.49
CA ARG A 18 -10.14 -15.25 -4.43
C ARG A 18 -10.51 -14.84 -5.85
N ARG A 19 -11.53 -13.99 -6.01
CA ARG A 19 -11.91 -13.45 -7.32
C ARG A 19 -10.82 -12.55 -7.90
N PHE A 20 -10.26 -11.67 -7.09
CA PHE A 20 -9.12 -10.83 -7.48
C PHE A 20 -7.95 -11.66 -8.02
N LEU A 21 -7.59 -12.76 -7.36
CA LEU A 21 -6.53 -13.64 -7.81
C LEU A 21 -6.82 -14.23 -9.20
N ILE A 22 -8.07 -14.61 -9.48
CA ILE A 22 -8.47 -15.15 -10.78
C ILE A 22 -8.44 -14.06 -11.86
N GLU A 23 -9.00 -12.87 -11.58
CA GLU A 23 -9.07 -11.75 -12.52
C GLU A 23 -7.69 -11.24 -12.93
N ASN A 24 -6.72 -11.28 -12.01
CA ASN A 24 -5.34 -10.86 -12.25
C ASN A 24 -4.40 -12.01 -12.65
N GLN A 25 -4.94 -13.22 -12.89
CA GLN A 25 -4.17 -14.41 -13.29
C GLN A 25 -3.10 -14.84 -12.27
N LEU A 26 -3.34 -14.57 -10.98
CA LEU A 26 -2.44 -14.83 -9.84
C LEU A 26 -2.73 -16.16 -9.12
N GLN A 27 -3.68 -16.97 -9.60
CA GLN A 27 -4.11 -18.20 -8.93
C GLN A 27 -3.06 -19.31 -8.89
N ASN A 28 -2.01 -19.19 -9.73
CA ASN A 28 -0.88 -20.11 -9.77
C ASN A 28 0.22 -19.73 -8.78
N GLU A 29 0.22 -18.47 -8.31
CA GLU A 29 1.18 -17.91 -7.37
C GLU A 29 0.63 -17.87 -5.94
N ALA A 30 -0.66 -17.57 -5.78
CA ALA A 30 -1.29 -17.42 -4.49
C ALA A 30 -2.71 -17.99 -4.42
N THR A 31 -3.21 -18.17 -3.21
CA THR A 31 -4.58 -18.61 -2.93
C THR A 31 -5.05 -18.12 -1.57
N ALA A 32 -6.35 -18.23 -1.34
CA ALA A 32 -6.98 -18.06 -0.03
C ALA A 32 -8.00 -19.19 0.18
N PRO A 33 -8.33 -19.58 1.42
CA PRO A 33 -9.29 -20.65 1.69
C PRO A 33 -10.64 -20.46 0.99
N LEU A 34 -11.19 -21.54 0.39
CA LEU A 34 -12.60 -21.55 0.00
C LEU A 34 -13.49 -21.44 1.25
N VAL A 35 -14.52 -20.58 1.21
CA VAL A 35 -15.46 -20.45 2.34
C VAL A 35 -16.58 -21.47 2.22
N TYR A 36 -16.87 -22.18 3.31
CA TYR A 36 -18.06 -23.01 3.42
C TYR A 36 -19.20 -22.19 4.05
N GLY A 37 -19.94 -21.46 3.19
CA GLY A 37 -20.98 -20.52 3.62
C GLY A 37 -22.09 -21.14 4.46
N GLU A 38 -22.49 -22.39 4.17
CA GLU A 38 -23.53 -23.13 4.92
C GLU A 38 -23.14 -23.40 6.38
N TYR A 39 -21.83 -23.38 6.69
CA TYR A 39 -21.29 -23.60 8.03
C TYR A 39 -20.68 -22.32 8.62
N THR A 40 -20.90 -21.17 7.99
CA THR A 40 -20.36 -19.88 8.42
C THR A 40 -21.46 -19.01 9.00
N THR A 41 -21.21 -18.45 10.18
CA THR A 41 -22.10 -17.54 10.90
C THR A 41 -21.30 -16.31 11.33
N LYS A 42 -21.94 -15.32 11.94
CA LYS A 42 -21.21 -14.17 12.51
C LYS A 42 -20.13 -14.54 13.53
N LYS A 43 -20.28 -15.69 14.21
CA LYS A 43 -19.40 -16.13 15.31
C LYS A 43 -18.52 -17.35 14.99
N VAL A 44 -18.71 -17.96 13.82
CA VAL A 44 -17.90 -19.10 13.38
C VAL A 44 -17.64 -18.96 11.88
N LEU A 45 -16.37 -18.88 11.49
CA LEU A 45 -15.93 -18.99 10.10
C LEU A 45 -15.51 -20.43 9.80
N THR A 46 -16.10 -21.04 8.76
CA THR A 46 -15.72 -22.38 8.30
C THR A 46 -15.17 -22.28 6.88
N MET A 47 -13.93 -22.71 6.68
CA MET A 47 -13.21 -22.57 5.41
C MET A 47 -12.27 -23.75 5.13
N GLU A 48 -11.80 -23.84 3.89
CA GLU A 48 -10.84 -24.83 3.42
C GLU A 48 -9.56 -24.82 4.27
N ARG A 49 -9.12 -26.01 4.66
CA ARG A 49 -7.83 -26.16 5.31
C ARG A 49 -6.71 -26.16 4.27
N LEU A 50 -5.95 -25.08 4.22
CA LEU A 50 -4.70 -25.04 3.47
C LEU A 50 -3.60 -25.84 4.20
N ARG A 51 -2.75 -26.53 3.43
CA ARG A 51 -1.63 -27.33 3.95
C ARG A 51 -0.31 -26.72 3.49
N GLY A 52 0.44 -26.22 4.46
CA GLY A 52 1.71 -25.56 4.26
C GLY A 52 2.40 -25.27 5.57
N VAL A 53 3.46 -24.48 5.51
CA VAL A 53 4.23 -24.01 6.66
C VAL A 53 4.09 -22.48 6.77
N SER A 54 4.16 -21.96 7.99
CA SER A 54 4.11 -20.50 8.20
C SER A 54 5.29 -19.80 7.52
N LEU A 55 5.04 -18.63 6.94
CA LEU A 55 6.10 -17.78 6.36
C LEU A 55 7.12 -17.28 7.41
N LEU A 56 6.79 -17.36 8.71
CA LEU A 56 7.69 -17.05 9.82
C LEU A 56 8.72 -18.15 10.12
N ASP A 57 8.44 -19.40 9.73
CA ASP A 57 9.27 -20.55 10.07
C ASP A 57 10.25 -20.88 8.94
N LYS A 58 11.37 -20.15 8.91
CA LYS A 58 12.42 -20.32 7.91
C LYS A 58 12.95 -21.76 7.82
N GLU A 59 13.06 -22.47 8.95
CA GLU A 59 13.55 -23.84 8.98
C GLU A 59 12.56 -24.81 8.33
N SER A 60 11.27 -24.63 8.56
CA SER A 60 10.24 -25.45 7.91
C SER A 60 10.06 -25.11 6.44
N ILE A 61 10.20 -23.84 6.05
CA ILE A 61 10.16 -23.42 4.64
C ILE A 61 11.30 -24.08 3.85
N ALA A 62 12.53 -24.08 4.40
CA ALA A 62 13.69 -24.70 3.77
C ALA A 62 13.54 -26.22 3.56
N LYS A 63 12.60 -26.88 4.24
CA LYS A 63 12.30 -28.31 4.06
C LYS A 63 11.30 -28.58 2.94
N ILE A 64 10.50 -27.58 2.55
CA ILE A 64 9.42 -27.74 1.56
C ILE A 64 9.71 -27.00 0.24
N THR A 65 10.61 -26.02 0.25
CA THR A 65 11.03 -25.29 -0.96
C THR A 65 12.53 -25.04 -0.93
N ASN A 66 13.15 -25.09 -2.12
CA ASN A 66 14.55 -24.72 -2.31
C ASN A 66 14.75 -23.19 -2.43
N ASP A 67 13.66 -22.42 -2.50
CA ASP A 67 13.67 -20.96 -2.66
C ASP A 67 12.64 -20.29 -1.74
N PRO A 68 12.99 -20.07 -0.46
CA PRO A 68 12.15 -19.36 0.51
C PRO A 68 11.92 -17.89 0.14
N GLU A 69 12.92 -17.25 -0.48
CA GLU A 69 12.89 -15.82 -0.82
C GLU A 69 11.83 -15.55 -1.88
N LYS A 70 11.70 -16.44 -2.88
CA LYS A 70 10.65 -16.34 -3.89
C LYS A 70 9.24 -16.33 -3.30
N ALA A 71 8.98 -17.08 -2.22
CA ALA A 71 7.67 -17.06 -1.57
C ALA A 71 7.35 -15.70 -0.95
N ILE A 72 8.35 -15.05 -0.32
CA ILE A 72 8.21 -13.70 0.25
C ILE A 72 7.98 -12.68 -0.86
N VAL A 73 8.79 -12.72 -1.93
CA VAL A 73 8.64 -11.84 -3.09
C VAL A 73 7.26 -12.01 -3.73
N THR A 74 6.79 -13.25 -3.85
CA THR A 74 5.45 -13.55 -4.38
C THR A 74 4.35 -12.97 -3.49
N ALA A 75 4.45 -13.15 -2.16
CA ALA A 75 3.49 -12.59 -1.22
C ALA A 75 3.42 -11.06 -1.29
N LEU A 76 4.57 -10.40 -1.34
CA LEU A 76 4.66 -8.93 -1.49
C LEU A 76 4.06 -8.47 -2.81
N ASN A 77 4.39 -9.12 -3.93
CA ASN A 77 3.85 -8.75 -5.24
C ASN A 77 2.33 -8.90 -5.28
N VAL A 78 1.78 -10.00 -4.76
CA VAL A 78 0.32 -10.22 -4.70
C VAL A 78 -0.34 -9.17 -3.82
N TRP A 79 0.23 -8.88 -2.64
CA TRP A 79 -0.30 -7.85 -1.75
C TRP A 79 -0.26 -6.46 -2.38
N THR A 80 0.89 -6.03 -2.93
CA THR A 80 1.02 -4.74 -3.61
C THR A 80 0.06 -4.62 -4.80
N THR A 81 -0.08 -5.68 -5.59
CA THR A 81 -1.07 -5.71 -6.68
C THR A 81 -2.48 -5.52 -6.14
N SER A 82 -2.81 -6.18 -5.02
CA SER A 82 -4.13 -6.06 -4.39
C SER A 82 -4.41 -4.62 -3.93
N VAL A 83 -3.42 -3.94 -3.33
CA VAL A 83 -3.52 -2.54 -2.89
C VAL A 83 -3.75 -1.59 -4.07
N MET A 84 -3.14 -1.87 -5.22
CA MET A 84 -3.21 -1.01 -6.41
C MET A 84 -4.45 -1.24 -7.27
N THR A 85 -5.11 -2.39 -7.14
CA THR A 85 -6.18 -2.81 -8.08
C THR A 85 -7.53 -3.02 -7.42
N MET A 86 -7.58 -3.23 -6.11
CA MET A 86 -8.83 -3.41 -5.38
C MET A 86 -9.22 -2.15 -4.62
N PRO A 87 -10.52 -1.81 -4.55
CA PRO A 87 -11.03 -0.69 -3.74
C PRO A 87 -10.94 -0.98 -2.22
N TRP A 88 -10.31 -2.08 -1.83
CA TRP A 88 -9.98 -2.41 -0.45
C TRP A 88 -8.63 -3.11 -0.38
N PHE A 89 -7.96 -2.98 0.75
CA PHE A 89 -6.67 -3.61 0.98
C PHE A 89 -6.71 -4.41 2.27
N HIS A 90 -5.95 -5.49 2.30
CA HIS A 90 -5.74 -6.23 3.54
C HIS A 90 -4.82 -5.39 4.44
N ALA A 91 -5.42 -4.82 5.49
CA ALA A 91 -4.81 -3.77 6.31
C ALA A 91 -3.89 -4.31 7.41
N ASP A 92 -3.83 -5.64 7.58
CA ASP A 92 -2.99 -6.32 8.56
C ASP A 92 -2.34 -7.59 7.95
N VAL A 93 -1.63 -7.42 6.84
CA VAL A 93 -0.81 -8.51 6.29
C VAL A 93 0.45 -8.65 7.12
N HIS A 94 0.42 -9.59 8.06
CA HIS A 94 1.61 -10.04 8.76
C HIS A 94 1.98 -11.46 8.34
N ALA A 95 3.25 -11.82 8.49
CA ALA A 95 3.77 -13.12 8.06
C ALA A 95 3.13 -14.34 8.79
N GLY A 96 2.37 -14.10 9.85
CA GLY A 96 1.56 -15.14 10.53
C GLY A 96 0.29 -15.53 9.76
N ASN A 97 -0.21 -14.65 8.90
CA ASN A 97 -1.39 -14.88 8.05
C ASN A 97 -1.04 -15.42 6.67
N LEU A 98 0.24 -15.81 6.49
CA LEU A 98 0.78 -16.32 5.23
C LEU A 98 1.35 -17.73 5.43
N LEU A 99 1.00 -18.61 4.50
CA LEU A 99 1.52 -19.97 4.43
C LEU A 99 2.26 -20.17 3.10
N VAL A 100 3.39 -20.88 3.15
CA VAL A 100 3.98 -21.49 1.95
C VAL A 100 3.37 -22.88 1.81
N LEU A 101 2.58 -23.07 0.76
CA LEU A 101 1.85 -24.31 0.53
C LEU A 101 2.76 -25.38 -0.10
N ASN A 102 2.37 -26.64 0.08
CA ASN A 102 3.11 -27.78 -0.47
C ASN A 102 3.17 -27.80 -2.01
N ASP A 103 2.25 -27.10 -2.68
CA ASP A 103 2.22 -26.93 -4.13
C ASP A 103 3.04 -25.71 -4.62
N GLY A 104 3.71 -25.00 -3.71
CA GLY A 104 4.55 -23.84 -4.01
C GLY A 104 3.83 -22.49 -4.00
N ARG A 105 2.50 -22.46 -3.83
CA ARG A 105 1.73 -21.21 -3.74
C ARG A 105 1.85 -20.55 -2.37
N VAL A 106 1.55 -19.26 -2.32
CA VAL A 106 1.36 -18.51 -1.07
C VAL A 106 -0.12 -18.54 -0.67
N GLY A 107 -0.43 -19.06 0.52
CA GLY A 107 -1.77 -19.06 1.09
C GLY A 107 -1.99 -17.87 2.03
N PHE A 108 -2.96 -17.00 1.72
CA PHE A 108 -3.44 -15.93 2.60
C PHE A 108 -4.63 -16.46 3.42
N ILE A 109 -4.56 -16.45 4.75
CA ILE A 109 -5.53 -17.18 5.60
C ILE A 109 -6.40 -16.32 6.52
N ASP A 110 -6.14 -15.02 6.62
CA ASP A 110 -6.87 -14.09 7.49
C ASP A 110 -7.30 -12.90 6.64
N PHE A 111 -8.57 -12.51 6.74
CA PHE A 111 -9.09 -11.30 6.11
C PHE A 111 -10.03 -10.54 7.07
N GLY A 112 -9.78 -10.68 8.38
CA GLY A 112 -10.57 -10.04 9.43
C GLY A 112 -10.40 -8.51 9.46
N ILE A 113 -9.23 -8.02 9.06
CA ILE A 113 -8.92 -6.58 9.01
C ILE A 113 -8.62 -6.16 7.57
N VAL A 114 -9.60 -5.49 6.96
CA VAL A 114 -9.51 -4.91 5.63
C VAL A 114 -9.89 -3.43 5.66
N GLY A 115 -9.10 -2.58 5.01
CA GLY A 115 -9.43 -1.18 4.80
C GLY A 115 -10.18 -1.04 3.47
N ARG A 116 -11.34 -0.38 3.46
CA ARG A 116 -12.09 -0.09 2.23
C ARG A 116 -11.99 1.41 1.91
N VAL A 117 -11.75 1.72 0.65
CA VAL A 117 -11.73 3.09 0.12
C VAL A 117 -12.89 3.22 -0.85
N GLY A 118 -13.64 4.33 -0.78
CA GLY A 118 -14.74 4.56 -1.71
C GLY A 118 -14.24 4.56 -3.16
N GLU A 119 -14.98 3.96 -4.10
CA GLU A 119 -14.55 3.80 -5.50
C GLU A 119 -14.07 5.12 -6.13
N LYS A 120 -14.76 6.24 -5.84
CA LYS A 120 -14.38 7.56 -6.32
C LYS A 120 -12.98 7.97 -5.82
N THR A 121 -12.72 7.78 -4.53
CA THR A 121 -11.44 8.09 -3.89
C THR A 121 -10.35 7.14 -4.41
N PHE A 122 -10.64 5.84 -4.52
CA PHE A 122 -9.69 4.86 -5.05
C PHE A 122 -9.27 5.19 -6.49
N LYS A 123 -10.24 5.51 -7.35
CA LYS A 123 -9.97 5.93 -8.73
C LYS A 123 -9.11 7.19 -8.78
N ALA A 124 -9.43 8.20 -7.96
CA ALA A 124 -8.66 9.43 -7.90
C ALA A 124 -7.22 9.20 -7.41
N VAL A 125 -7.00 8.32 -6.42
CA VAL A 125 -5.65 7.95 -5.95
C VAL A 125 -4.86 7.23 -7.05
N ASN A 126 -5.50 6.34 -7.83
CA ASN A 126 -4.85 5.65 -8.93
C ASN A 126 -4.49 6.63 -10.07
N GLU A 127 -5.41 7.52 -10.44
CA GLU A 127 -5.17 8.60 -11.41
C GLU A 127 -4.00 9.49 -10.98
N LEU A 128 -3.96 9.88 -9.69
CA LEU A 128 -2.85 10.65 -9.12
C LEU A 128 -1.53 9.90 -9.19
N SER A 129 -1.53 8.60 -8.88
CA SER A 129 -0.32 7.76 -8.88
C SER A 129 0.26 7.60 -10.29
N VAL A 130 -0.59 7.42 -11.30
CA VAL A 130 -0.18 7.37 -12.71
C VAL A 130 0.38 8.72 -13.16
N ALA A 131 -0.31 9.82 -12.83
CA ALA A 131 0.12 11.17 -13.17
C ALA A 131 1.50 11.49 -12.55
N LEU A 132 1.73 11.06 -11.30
CA LEU A 132 3.02 11.17 -10.64
C LEU A 132 4.13 10.38 -11.31
N ALA A 133 3.88 9.15 -11.72
CA ALA A 133 4.87 8.31 -12.38
C ALA A 133 5.37 8.89 -13.72
N VAL A 134 4.51 9.64 -14.44
CA VAL A 134 4.85 10.22 -15.75
C VAL A 134 5.16 11.72 -15.70
N GLY A 135 5.08 12.35 -14.53
CA GLY A 135 5.30 13.80 -14.37
C GLY A 135 4.19 14.66 -14.99
N ASP A 136 2.95 14.16 -15.04
CA ASP A 136 1.78 14.90 -15.52
C ASP A 136 1.15 15.73 -14.38
N TYR A 137 1.62 16.96 -14.22
CA TYR A 137 1.16 17.83 -13.13
C TYR A 137 -0.29 18.32 -13.29
N GLU A 138 -0.78 18.48 -14.52
CA GLU A 138 -2.20 18.79 -14.76
C GLU A 138 -3.08 17.59 -14.38
N GLY A 139 -2.63 16.36 -14.70
CA GLY A 139 -3.28 15.12 -14.27
C GLY A 139 -3.32 14.97 -12.75
N MET A 140 -2.26 15.36 -12.04
CA MET A 140 -2.25 15.39 -10.56
C MET A 140 -3.29 16.36 -10.01
N ALA A 141 -3.32 17.58 -10.54
CA ALA A 141 -4.28 18.62 -10.14
C ALA A 141 -5.73 18.13 -10.31
N LEU A 142 -6.03 17.55 -11.46
CA LEU A 142 -7.36 16.99 -11.75
C LEU A 142 -7.71 15.85 -10.79
N ALA A 143 -6.77 14.94 -10.50
CA ALA A 143 -7.00 13.82 -9.59
C ALA A 143 -7.27 14.30 -8.16
N LEU A 144 -6.52 15.29 -7.66
CA LEU A 144 -6.73 15.90 -6.34
C LEU A 144 -8.09 16.60 -6.24
N SER A 145 -8.48 17.37 -7.26
CA SER A 145 -9.81 17.99 -7.31
C SER A 145 -10.92 16.94 -7.35
N ASN A 146 -10.78 15.88 -8.15
CA ASN A 146 -11.76 14.78 -8.24
C ASN A 146 -11.92 14.02 -6.91
N MET A 147 -10.84 13.92 -6.13
CA MET A 147 -10.85 13.31 -4.79
C MET A 147 -11.65 14.12 -3.77
N GLY A 148 -11.98 15.38 -4.09
CA GLY A 148 -12.63 16.32 -3.15
C GLY A 148 -11.64 16.95 -2.17
N ALA A 149 -10.35 16.93 -2.51
CA ALA A 149 -9.31 17.58 -1.72
C ALA A 149 -9.42 19.11 -1.79
N THR A 150 -10.13 19.67 -2.77
CA THR A 150 -10.32 21.12 -2.94
C THR A 150 -11.76 21.51 -2.60
N ASP A 151 -11.94 22.68 -1.98
CA ASP A 151 -13.26 23.22 -1.61
C ASP A 151 -13.98 23.97 -2.73
N GLU A 152 -13.25 24.38 -3.77
CA GLU A 152 -13.76 25.16 -4.89
C GLU A 152 -13.41 24.53 -6.24
N GLU A 153 -14.01 25.05 -7.31
CA GLU A 153 -13.68 24.69 -8.69
C GLU A 153 -12.32 25.33 -9.03
N VAL A 154 -11.28 24.49 -9.14
CA VAL A 154 -9.90 24.95 -9.29
C VAL A 154 -9.51 25.03 -10.77
N ASP A 155 -8.74 26.04 -11.15
CA ASP A 155 -8.07 26.06 -12.46
C ASP A 155 -6.98 24.98 -12.47
N VAL A 156 -7.29 23.84 -13.10
CA VAL A 156 -6.42 22.67 -13.21
C VAL A 156 -5.03 23.01 -13.77
N LYS A 157 -4.94 23.99 -14.69
CA LYS A 157 -3.65 24.37 -15.28
C LYS A 157 -2.80 25.16 -14.30
N SER A 158 -3.40 26.15 -13.64
CA SER A 158 -2.70 26.93 -12.62
C SER A 158 -2.25 26.02 -11.48
N PHE A 159 -3.14 25.15 -11.01
CA PHE A 159 -2.83 24.21 -9.94
C PHE A 159 -1.73 23.21 -10.34
N GLY A 160 -1.73 22.74 -11.58
CA GLY A 160 -0.67 21.88 -12.10
C GLY A 160 0.71 22.56 -12.08
N GLU A 161 0.81 23.83 -12.47
CA GLU A 161 2.07 24.58 -12.38
C GLU A 161 2.51 24.79 -10.92
N ASP A 162 1.57 24.98 -10.00
CA ASP A 162 1.87 25.10 -8.57
C ASP A 162 2.39 23.78 -7.97
N ILE A 163 1.75 22.64 -8.29
CA ILE A 163 2.24 21.31 -7.90
C ILE A 163 3.66 21.07 -8.43
N LYS A 164 3.91 21.44 -9.69
CA LYS A 164 5.22 21.32 -10.33
C LYS A 164 6.30 22.12 -9.59
N LYS A 165 6.01 23.36 -9.16
CA LYS A 165 6.94 24.18 -8.38
C LYS A 165 7.30 23.47 -7.07
N VAL A 166 6.31 23.00 -6.32
CA VAL A 166 6.51 22.30 -5.04
C VAL A 166 7.34 21.04 -5.22
N ILE A 167 6.97 20.16 -6.17
CA ILE A 167 7.70 18.89 -6.42
C ILE A 167 9.14 19.17 -6.86
N THR A 168 9.35 20.16 -7.73
CA THR A 168 10.69 20.52 -8.21
C THR A 168 11.58 21.03 -7.08
N LYS A 169 11.06 21.90 -6.21
CA LYS A 169 11.80 22.41 -5.05
C LYS A 169 12.07 21.32 -4.02
N LEU A 170 11.10 20.45 -3.74
CA LEU A 170 11.29 19.31 -2.83
C LEU A 170 12.43 18.40 -3.32
N GLY A 171 12.52 18.16 -4.64
CA GLY A 171 13.61 17.39 -5.23
C GLY A 171 14.98 18.07 -5.23
N GLN A 172 15.04 19.38 -4.95
CA GLN A 172 16.29 20.14 -4.82
C GLN A 172 16.85 20.10 -3.40
N VAL A 173 16.01 19.86 -2.39
CA VAL A 173 16.45 19.73 -0.99
C VAL A 173 17.34 18.49 -0.87
N GLN A 174 18.64 18.72 -0.72
CA GLN A 174 19.62 17.65 -0.53
C GLN A 174 20.09 17.65 0.92
N PRO A 175 20.12 16.48 1.59
CA PRO A 175 20.72 16.40 2.90
C PRO A 175 22.23 16.61 2.79
N ASP A 176 22.75 17.52 3.61
CA ASP A 176 24.18 17.63 3.86
C ASP A 176 24.62 16.50 4.78
N LEU A 177 25.70 15.82 4.36
CA LEU A 177 26.26 14.69 5.08
C LEU A 177 27.52 15.14 5.82
N ASP A 178 27.36 15.43 7.10
CA ASP A 178 28.48 15.78 7.97
C ASP A 178 29.12 14.50 8.51
N ALA A 179 30.34 14.20 8.08
CA ALA A 179 31.10 13.05 8.57
C ALA A 179 32.29 13.52 9.43
N ILE A 180 32.26 13.19 10.71
CA ILE A 180 33.34 13.46 11.66
C ILE A 180 34.12 12.17 11.91
N GLY A 181 35.41 12.19 11.56
CA GLY A 181 36.34 11.12 11.93
C GLY A 181 36.67 11.19 13.42
N MET A 182 36.39 10.13 14.16
CA MET A 182 36.75 9.97 15.56
C MET A 182 38.20 9.48 15.70
N SER A 183 38.84 9.80 16.82
CA SER A 183 40.23 9.42 17.10
C SER A 183 40.45 7.91 17.29
N ASP A 184 39.38 7.14 17.48
CA ASP A 184 39.39 5.68 17.61
C ASP A 184 39.26 4.94 16.26
N GLY A 185 39.25 5.67 15.15
CA GLY A 185 39.11 5.12 13.80
C GLY A 185 37.67 4.89 13.36
N THR A 186 36.68 5.29 14.16
CA THR A 186 35.27 5.30 13.75
C THR A 186 34.91 6.61 13.02
N VAL A 187 33.85 6.58 12.22
CA VAL A 187 33.30 7.77 11.55
C VAL A 187 31.88 7.95 12.03
N GLN A 188 31.57 9.13 12.58
CA GLN A 188 30.21 9.51 12.95
C GLN A 188 29.65 10.41 11.86
N GLY A 189 28.57 9.97 11.21
CA GLY A 189 27.83 10.75 10.22
C GLY A 189 26.57 11.37 10.83
N SER A 190 26.28 12.64 10.55
CA SER A 190 24.99 13.27 10.77
C SER A 190 24.42 13.77 9.44
N LEU A 191 23.11 13.55 9.24
CA LEU A 191 22.36 14.15 8.15
C LEU A 191 21.79 15.47 8.65
N ASN A 192 22.17 16.57 8.02
CA ASN A 192 21.63 17.90 8.27
C ASN A 192 20.87 18.37 7.03
N PHE A 193 19.79 19.11 7.23
CA PHE A 193 19.06 19.74 6.14
C PHE A 193 19.15 21.26 6.34
N ASP A 194 19.24 22.00 5.24
CA ASP A 194 19.18 23.45 5.30
C ASP A 194 17.78 23.88 5.78
N GLU A 195 17.73 24.51 6.96
CA GLU A 195 16.49 25.00 7.56
C GLU A 195 15.79 26.04 6.66
N GLU A 196 16.55 26.84 5.89
CA GLU A 196 16.01 27.84 4.97
C GLU A 196 15.35 27.17 3.76
N GLU A 197 15.97 26.13 3.20
CA GLU A 197 15.38 25.34 2.11
C GLU A 197 14.09 24.64 2.55
N ILE A 198 14.08 24.00 3.71
CA ILE A 198 12.88 23.35 4.27
C ILE A 198 11.77 24.39 4.50
N THR A 199 12.11 25.52 5.11
CA THR A 199 11.13 26.58 5.41
C THR A 199 10.51 27.12 4.13
N ASN A 200 11.31 27.33 3.09
CA ASN A 200 10.82 27.80 1.80
C ASN A 200 9.88 26.79 1.12
N VAL A 201 10.18 25.49 1.20
CA VAL A 201 9.27 24.44 0.69
C VAL A 201 7.96 24.41 1.47
N LEU A 202 8.01 24.53 2.80
CA LEU A 202 6.80 24.56 3.64
C LEU A 202 5.93 25.79 3.34
N LEU A 203 6.53 26.96 3.17
CA LEU A 203 5.80 28.18 2.81
C LEU A 203 5.11 28.05 1.44
N GLU A 204 5.79 27.47 0.45
CA GLU A 204 5.21 27.22 -0.86
C GLU A 204 4.03 26.23 -0.76
N MET A 205 4.17 25.16 0.04
CA MET A 205 3.06 24.22 0.29
C MET A 205 1.85 24.91 0.90
N VAL A 206 2.05 25.82 1.86
CA VAL A 206 0.96 26.61 2.46
C VAL A 206 0.31 27.51 1.42
N GLU A 207 1.10 28.22 0.61
CA GLU A 207 0.58 29.10 -0.44
C GLU A 207 -0.25 28.32 -1.48
N VAL A 208 0.26 27.17 -1.95
CA VAL A 208 -0.47 26.29 -2.87
C VAL A 208 -1.75 25.75 -2.25
N THR A 209 -1.71 25.43 -0.94
CA THR A 209 -2.89 24.96 -0.20
C THR A 209 -3.97 26.03 -0.14
N GLU A 210 -3.61 27.26 0.23
CA GLU A 210 -4.55 28.38 0.33
C GLU A 210 -5.11 28.77 -1.04
N ASN A 211 -4.25 28.90 -2.07
CA ASN A 211 -4.65 29.33 -3.41
C ASN A 211 -5.58 28.34 -4.12
N ASN A 212 -5.50 27.06 -3.78
CA ASN A 212 -6.28 26.00 -4.41
C ASN A 212 -7.36 25.41 -3.48
N GLY A 213 -7.56 26.02 -2.31
CA GLY A 213 -8.58 25.62 -1.34
C GLY A 213 -8.44 24.16 -0.89
N LEU A 214 -7.20 23.68 -0.69
CA LEU A 214 -6.94 22.30 -0.28
C LEU A 214 -7.35 22.08 1.19
N LYS A 215 -8.05 20.97 1.45
CA LYS A 215 -8.39 20.48 2.79
C LYS A 215 -7.17 19.83 3.43
N VAL A 216 -6.60 20.47 4.44
CA VAL A 216 -5.54 19.91 5.29
C VAL A 216 -6.13 19.43 6.61
#